data_AF-A0A7C7WH11-F1
#
_entry.id   AF-A0A7C7WH11-F1
#
_cell.length_a   1.000
_cell.length_b   1.000
_cell.length_c   1.000
_cell.angle_alpha   90.00
_cell.angle_beta   90.00
_cell.angle_gamma   90.00
#
_symmetry.space_group_name_H-M   'P 1'
#
loop_
_entity.id
_entity.type
_entity.pdbx_description
1 polymer ?
#
loop_
_entity_poly.entity_id
_entity_poly.type
_entity_poly.pdbx_seq_one_letter_code
_entity_poly.pdbx_strand_id
1 'polypeptide(L)'
;MRALTRLSVATLLLGLSGCAADPPADMARETPPVHVPAGYDSAVATPLIVLLHGYTLSGEGQDAYMGLSDLVDDYGFLMAAPDGTKENGPDENRFWNASRSCCNFFESEVDDSTYLADLIDSIKGDYNVDDTRVFLVGHSNGGFMSYRMAHDHSDTIAAIASLAGADQSEGRPTPDDPVHVLQIHGTADTVISYEGGVFRGGAPHPGARESVEAWAAHNGCATTGVDTGTFDLDGGLDGAETVVTRYASGCRPGGSAELWTITDGSHSPDLSEHFSRRVVEWLLAHPKRSAGTAGGAAPPSGDITMTPVTVGDLTFDVRMAGPADGEVVILLHGFPQTSFEWRNQISALGEAGFRAVAPNQRGYSAGARPATIEDYAVPRLVEDIVGLADAVGAERFHIVGHDWGAIIAWAVAVAAPARIISASPVSVPHPDAFARVLGDPTSCQPEASSYFDVFVQPDSEDNFVANDNAGLRGFFAGIEEDAVEDYVQVLGSKAALGAALNWYRANIADRQVSGPAMGVVRVPTMFTWSDGDTALCIDGAELTEEYVDAPYRFEVIEGVSHWIPDLATDQMTELLLDHINTYSER
;
A
#
# COMPACT_ATOMS: atom_id res chain seq x y z
N MET A 1 17.28 -64.22 -66.65
CA MET A 1 16.55 -64.92 -65.56
C MET A 1 17.53 -65.25 -64.46
N ARG A 2 17.22 -64.82 -63.23
CA ARG A 2 17.93 -65.06 -61.96
C ARG A 2 19.23 -64.27 -61.72
N ALA A 3 19.18 -63.44 -60.69
CA ALA A 3 20.32 -63.08 -59.85
C ALA A 3 19.74 -62.91 -58.42
N LEU A 4 19.74 -63.97 -57.59
CA LEU A 4 20.77 -64.36 -56.62
C LEU A 4 21.08 -63.27 -55.59
N THR A 5 20.37 -63.40 -54.48
CA THR A 5 20.46 -62.61 -53.25
C THR A 5 21.47 -63.26 -52.30
N ARG A 6 22.29 -62.44 -51.63
CA ARG A 6 22.88 -62.74 -50.32
C ARG A 6 22.85 -61.50 -49.43
N LEU A 7 22.51 -61.79 -48.17
CA LEU A 7 22.38 -60.99 -46.95
C LEU A 7 23.47 -59.95 -46.69
N SER A 8 23.10 -58.89 -45.96
CA SER A 8 23.88 -58.36 -44.84
C SER A 8 22.98 -57.66 -43.80
N VAL A 9 23.47 -57.69 -42.57
CA VAL A 9 22.82 -57.46 -41.26
C VAL A 9 22.51 -55.98 -40.99
N ALA A 10 21.36 -55.69 -40.38
CA ALA A 10 21.08 -54.42 -39.69
C ALA A 10 20.29 -54.69 -38.40
N THR A 11 20.76 -54.08 -37.32
CA THR A 11 20.29 -54.17 -35.92
C THR A 11 18.83 -53.76 -35.77
N LEU A 12 18.03 -54.56 -35.06
CA LEU A 12 16.65 -54.24 -34.70
C LEU A 12 16.65 -53.42 -33.39
N LEU A 13 16.46 -52.10 -33.49
CA LEU A 13 16.00 -51.26 -32.38
C LEU A 13 14.47 -51.36 -32.33
N LEU A 14 13.94 -52.02 -31.30
CA LEU A 14 12.53 -51.94 -30.93
C LEU A 14 12.27 -50.54 -30.36
N GLY A 15 11.55 -49.71 -31.11
CA GLY A 15 10.95 -48.50 -30.58
C GLY A 15 9.83 -48.87 -29.60
N LEU A 16 10.03 -48.53 -28.32
CA LEU A 16 8.96 -48.39 -27.35
C LEU A 16 8.37 -47.00 -27.55
N SER A 17 7.31 -46.90 -28.36
CA SER A 17 6.35 -45.80 -28.22
C SER A 17 5.49 -46.14 -27.00
N GLY A 18 5.89 -45.64 -25.83
CA GLY A 18 5.00 -45.54 -24.69
C GLY A 18 3.97 -44.48 -25.01
N CYS A 19 2.73 -44.89 -25.26
CA CYS A 19 1.58 -44.00 -25.21
C CYS A 19 1.46 -43.51 -23.77
N ALA A 20 1.63 -42.21 -23.53
CA ALA A 20 1.03 -41.57 -22.38
C ALA A 20 -0.49 -41.71 -22.56
N ALA A 21 -1.17 -42.27 -21.57
CA ALA A 21 -2.62 -42.35 -21.57
C ALA A 21 -3.18 -40.95 -21.26
N ASP A 22 -4.08 -40.46 -22.11
CA ASP A 22 -4.89 -39.28 -21.78
C ASP A 22 -5.69 -39.55 -20.50
N PRO A 23 -5.85 -38.55 -19.60
CA PRO A 23 -6.68 -38.72 -18.42
C PRO A 23 -8.14 -39.05 -18.81
N PRO A 24 -8.85 -39.87 -18.03
CA PRO A 24 -10.22 -40.25 -18.34
C PRO A 24 -11.13 -39.02 -18.41
N ALA A 25 -12.01 -38.99 -19.41
CA ALA A 25 -12.84 -37.86 -19.83
C ALA A 25 -13.83 -37.28 -18.79
N ASP A 26 -13.85 -37.80 -17.55
CA ASP A 26 -14.73 -37.38 -16.45
C ASP A 26 -14.03 -36.43 -15.44
N MET A 27 -12.74 -36.15 -15.64
CA MET A 27 -11.93 -35.25 -14.80
C MET A 27 -11.59 -33.92 -15.49
N ALA A 28 -12.12 -33.69 -16.69
CA ALA A 28 -11.92 -32.45 -17.42
C ALA A 28 -12.69 -31.32 -16.73
N ARG A 29 -11.96 -30.38 -16.13
CA ARG A 29 -12.54 -29.17 -15.56
C ARG A 29 -12.95 -28.25 -16.69
N GLU A 30 -14.12 -27.63 -16.56
CA GLU A 30 -14.52 -26.57 -17.48
C GLU A 30 -13.67 -25.33 -17.21
N THR A 31 -13.25 -24.65 -18.27
CA THR A 31 -12.61 -23.34 -18.13
C THR A 31 -13.64 -22.36 -17.56
N PRO A 32 -13.38 -21.72 -16.40
CA PRO A 32 -14.33 -20.78 -15.83
C PRO A 32 -14.48 -19.55 -16.73
N PRO A 33 -15.65 -18.88 -16.72
CA PRO A 33 -15.75 -17.55 -17.29
C PRO A 33 -14.80 -16.59 -16.56
N VAL A 34 -14.22 -15.65 -17.29
CA VAL A 34 -13.48 -14.52 -16.72
C VAL A 34 -14.45 -13.35 -16.60
N HIS A 35 -14.60 -12.82 -15.40
CA HIS A 35 -15.25 -11.54 -15.16
C HIS A 35 -14.30 -10.44 -15.61
N VAL A 36 -14.76 -9.61 -16.55
CA VAL A 36 -13.98 -8.56 -17.19
C VAL A 36 -14.59 -7.22 -16.84
N PRO A 37 -13.81 -6.24 -16.34
CA PRO A 37 -14.35 -4.94 -15.98
C PRO A 37 -14.87 -4.23 -17.24
N ALA A 38 -15.96 -3.48 -17.09
CA ALA A 38 -16.60 -2.74 -18.17
C ALA A 38 -15.64 -1.75 -18.86
N GLY A 39 -14.64 -1.26 -18.11
CA GLY A 39 -13.57 -0.38 -18.60
C GLY A 39 -12.34 -1.10 -19.19
N TYR A 40 -12.36 -2.43 -19.35
CA TYR A 40 -11.20 -3.17 -19.84
C TYR A 40 -10.72 -2.68 -21.22
N ASP A 41 -9.44 -2.32 -21.29
CA ASP A 41 -8.73 -2.00 -22.52
C ASP A 41 -7.56 -2.97 -22.69
N SER A 42 -7.55 -3.72 -23.79
CA SER A 42 -6.46 -4.63 -24.14
C SER A 42 -5.07 -3.96 -24.24
N ALA A 43 -5.01 -2.63 -24.33
CA ALA A 43 -3.76 -1.87 -24.31
C ALA A 43 -3.20 -1.64 -22.89
N VAL A 44 -4.03 -1.81 -21.85
CA VAL A 44 -3.67 -1.53 -20.45
C VAL A 44 -3.53 -2.86 -19.69
N ALA A 45 -2.38 -3.06 -19.05
CA ALA A 45 -2.14 -4.24 -18.24
C ALA A 45 -3.09 -4.23 -17.03
N THR A 46 -3.86 -5.31 -16.86
CA THR A 46 -4.97 -5.37 -15.89
C THR A 46 -4.68 -6.43 -14.81
N PRO A 47 -4.87 -6.15 -13.51
CA PRO A 47 -4.71 -7.14 -12.45
C PRO A 47 -5.59 -8.37 -12.65
N LEU A 48 -5.15 -9.54 -12.17
CA LEU A 48 -5.92 -10.79 -12.19
C LEU A 48 -6.08 -11.34 -10.77
N ILE A 49 -7.31 -11.58 -10.34
CA ILE A 49 -7.64 -12.29 -9.09
C ILE A 49 -8.26 -13.65 -9.41
N VAL A 50 -7.66 -14.73 -8.90
CA VAL A 50 -8.21 -16.08 -8.98
C VAL A 50 -8.80 -16.48 -7.62
N LEU A 51 -10.10 -16.78 -7.58
CA LEU A 51 -10.82 -17.16 -6.37
C LEU A 51 -10.95 -18.69 -6.25
N LEU A 52 -10.42 -19.26 -5.17
CA LEU A 52 -10.41 -20.69 -4.90
C LEU A 52 -11.39 -21.06 -3.79
N HIS A 53 -12.32 -21.96 -4.13
CA HIS A 53 -13.39 -22.38 -3.23
C HIS A 53 -12.93 -23.32 -2.11
N GLY A 54 -13.66 -23.32 -0.98
CA GLY A 54 -13.52 -24.32 0.08
C GLY A 54 -14.04 -25.71 -0.33
N TYR A 55 -13.71 -26.74 0.44
CA TYR A 55 -14.18 -28.11 0.17
C TYR A 55 -15.72 -28.15 0.09
N THR A 56 -16.28 -28.93 -0.85
CA THR A 56 -17.71 -29.03 -1.20
C THR A 56 -18.33 -27.89 -2.02
N LEU A 57 -17.70 -26.72 -2.08
CA LEU A 57 -18.20 -25.57 -2.85
C LEU A 57 -17.82 -25.65 -4.34
N SER A 58 -18.26 -24.66 -5.12
CA SER A 58 -17.82 -24.36 -6.49
C SER A 58 -17.21 -22.97 -6.53
N GLY A 59 -16.56 -22.59 -7.63
CA GLY A 59 -16.08 -21.22 -7.84
C GLY A 59 -17.21 -20.19 -7.73
N GLU A 60 -18.33 -20.43 -8.42
CA GLU A 60 -19.55 -19.60 -8.32
C GLU A 60 -20.09 -19.54 -6.88
N GLY A 61 -20.12 -20.66 -6.17
CA GLY A 61 -20.60 -20.71 -4.79
C GLY A 61 -19.70 -19.96 -3.82
N GLN A 62 -18.38 -19.97 -4.06
CA GLN A 62 -17.42 -19.20 -3.27
C GLN A 62 -17.55 -17.70 -3.55
N ASP A 63 -17.72 -17.31 -4.81
CA ASP A 63 -17.91 -15.92 -5.18
C ASP A 63 -19.24 -15.38 -4.63
N ALA A 64 -20.31 -16.17 -4.64
CA ALA A 64 -21.56 -15.79 -3.99
C ALA A 64 -21.44 -15.55 -2.47
N TYR A 65 -20.44 -16.16 -1.83
CA TYR A 65 -20.12 -15.92 -0.41
C TYR A 65 -19.20 -14.71 -0.23
N MET A 66 -18.16 -14.56 -1.07
CA MET A 66 -17.14 -13.53 -0.92
C MET A 66 -17.38 -12.26 -1.74
N GLY A 67 -18.35 -12.21 -2.64
CA GLY A 67 -18.72 -11.02 -3.43
C GLY A 67 -17.57 -10.34 -4.18
N LEU A 68 -16.57 -11.10 -4.66
CA LEU A 68 -15.42 -10.48 -5.34
C LEU A 68 -15.77 -10.01 -6.75
N SER A 69 -16.66 -10.72 -7.45
CA SER A 69 -17.10 -10.31 -8.78
C SER A 69 -17.85 -8.97 -8.80
N ASP A 70 -18.50 -8.59 -7.70
CA ASP A 70 -19.19 -7.30 -7.56
C ASP A 70 -18.21 -6.11 -7.57
N LEU A 71 -16.94 -6.35 -7.23
CA LEU A 71 -15.88 -5.32 -7.15
C LEU A 71 -15.06 -5.18 -8.44
N VAL A 72 -15.30 -6.04 -9.43
CA VAL A 72 -14.52 -6.08 -10.68
C VAL A 72 -14.54 -4.73 -11.40
N ASP A 73 -15.71 -4.12 -11.54
CA ASP A 73 -15.86 -2.83 -12.21
C ASP A 73 -15.27 -1.67 -11.38
N ASP A 74 -15.45 -1.70 -10.06
CA ASP A 74 -15.04 -0.62 -9.17
C ASP A 74 -13.52 -0.49 -9.05
N TYR A 75 -12.82 -1.64 -9.04
CA TYR A 75 -11.36 -1.70 -8.88
C TYR A 75 -10.61 -2.05 -10.17
N GLY A 76 -11.32 -2.39 -11.24
CA GLY A 76 -10.73 -2.61 -12.57
C GLY A 76 -9.79 -3.82 -12.65
N PHE A 77 -10.22 -5.00 -12.18
CA PHE A 77 -9.44 -6.24 -12.26
C PHE A 77 -10.18 -7.36 -13.00
N LEU A 78 -9.44 -8.25 -13.64
CA LEU A 78 -9.96 -9.51 -14.18
C LEU A 78 -10.16 -10.50 -13.03
N MET A 79 -11.24 -11.28 -13.06
CA MET A 79 -11.51 -12.27 -12.02
C MET A 79 -11.94 -13.62 -12.59
N ALA A 80 -11.39 -14.70 -12.05
CA ALA A 80 -11.76 -16.07 -12.40
C ALA A 80 -11.98 -16.90 -11.15
N ALA A 81 -13.07 -17.68 -11.14
CA ALA A 81 -13.39 -18.60 -10.04
C ALA A 81 -13.51 -20.04 -10.57
N PRO A 82 -12.39 -20.77 -10.71
CA PRO A 82 -12.41 -22.14 -11.21
C PRO A 82 -13.03 -23.14 -10.22
N ASP A 83 -13.59 -24.21 -10.76
CA ASP A 83 -13.97 -25.40 -10.00
C ASP A 83 -12.77 -26.33 -9.79
N GLY A 84 -12.63 -26.85 -8.57
CA GLY A 84 -11.71 -27.92 -8.21
C GLY A 84 -12.16 -29.28 -8.72
N THR A 85 -11.32 -30.30 -8.52
CA THR A 85 -11.63 -31.68 -8.95
C THR A 85 -12.83 -32.22 -8.19
N LYS A 86 -13.73 -32.93 -8.87
CA LYS A 86 -14.78 -33.71 -8.20
C LYS A 86 -14.23 -35.04 -7.73
N GLU A 87 -14.52 -35.40 -6.48
CA GLU A 87 -14.19 -36.71 -5.95
C GLU A 87 -14.95 -37.83 -6.68
N ASN A 88 -14.33 -38.99 -6.80
CA ASN A 88 -14.98 -40.21 -7.30
C ASN A 88 -15.76 -40.90 -6.17
N GLY A 89 -16.77 -40.20 -5.64
CA GLY A 89 -17.61 -40.62 -4.52
C GLY A 89 -19.08 -40.27 -4.74
N PRO A 90 -19.99 -40.78 -3.89
CA PRO A 90 -21.43 -40.56 -4.06
C PRO A 90 -21.88 -39.10 -3.88
N ASP A 91 -21.06 -38.28 -3.22
CA ASP A 91 -21.34 -36.87 -2.94
C ASP A 91 -20.73 -35.94 -4.01
N GLU A 92 -19.80 -36.44 -4.85
CA GLU A 92 -19.12 -35.71 -5.93
C GLU A 92 -18.59 -34.32 -5.50
N ASN A 93 -18.16 -34.19 -4.23
CA ASN A 93 -17.64 -32.95 -3.68
C ASN A 93 -16.43 -32.46 -4.48
N ARG A 94 -16.35 -31.15 -4.68
CA ARG A 94 -15.18 -30.52 -5.28
C ARG A 94 -14.11 -30.23 -4.23
N PHE A 95 -12.86 -30.40 -4.61
CA PHE A 95 -11.70 -30.18 -3.77
C PHE A 95 -10.47 -29.76 -4.56
N TRP A 96 -9.50 -29.18 -3.85
CA TRP A 96 -8.14 -28.94 -4.35
C TRP A 96 -7.18 -29.88 -3.64
N ASN A 97 -6.28 -30.54 -4.37
CA ASN A 97 -5.14 -31.28 -3.84
C ASN A 97 -4.07 -30.32 -3.30
N ALA A 98 -4.34 -29.67 -2.17
CA ALA A 98 -3.49 -28.60 -1.66
C ALA A 98 -2.45 -29.06 -0.64
N SER A 99 -2.79 -30.03 0.20
CA SER A 99 -1.97 -30.38 1.38
C SER A 99 -2.27 -31.79 1.90
N ARG A 100 -1.37 -32.34 2.73
CA ARG A 100 -1.58 -33.68 3.33
C ARG A 100 -2.46 -33.65 4.59
N SER A 101 -2.77 -32.48 5.12
CA SER A 101 -3.42 -32.37 6.44
C SER A 101 -4.93 -32.34 6.36
N CYS A 102 -5.46 -31.71 5.33
CA CYS A 102 -6.90 -31.60 5.15
C CYS A 102 -7.30 -31.55 3.68
N CYS A 103 -6.36 -31.58 2.73
CA CYS A 103 -6.68 -31.19 1.35
C CYS A 103 -6.09 -32.11 0.29
N ASN A 104 -5.75 -33.36 0.58
CA ASN A 104 -5.56 -34.39 -0.44
C ASN A 104 -6.58 -35.49 -0.17
N PHE A 105 -7.85 -35.10 -0.27
CA PHE A 105 -8.94 -36.03 -0.07
C PHE A 105 -8.75 -37.19 -1.05
N PHE A 106 -8.74 -38.43 -0.52
CA PHE A 106 -8.62 -39.67 -1.28
C PHE A 106 -7.24 -40.00 -1.91
N GLU A 107 -6.16 -39.36 -1.46
CA GLU A 107 -4.80 -39.60 -1.99
C GLU A 107 -4.73 -39.44 -3.53
N SER A 108 -5.42 -38.43 -4.03
CA SER A 108 -5.48 -38.11 -5.45
C SER A 108 -4.10 -37.76 -6.01
N GLU A 109 -3.81 -38.24 -7.22
CA GLU A 109 -2.62 -37.86 -8.00
C GLU A 109 -2.84 -36.60 -8.85
N VAL A 110 -3.99 -35.93 -8.70
CA VAL A 110 -4.31 -34.73 -9.48
C VAL A 110 -3.39 -33.58 -9.10
N ASP A 111 -2.83 -32.92 -10.11
CA ASP A 111 -1.96 -31.76 -9.93
C ASP A 111 -2.73 -30.44 -10.10
N ASP A 112 -3.38 -30.03 -9.02
CA ASP A 112 -4.09 -28.75 -8.96
C ASP A 112 -3.19 -27.53 -9.15
N SER A 113 -1.90 -27.64 -8.82
CA SER A 113 -0.97 -26.52 -8.95
C SER A 113 -0.69 -26.21 -10.42
N THR A 114 -0.33 -27.23 -11.20
CA THR A 114 -0.14 -27.08 -12.65
C THR A 114 -1.42 -26.65 -13.34
N TYR A 115 -2.57 -27.20 -12.97
CA TYR A 115 -3.85 -26.76 -13.54
C TYR A 115 -4.11 -25.26 -13.35
N LEU A 116 -3.89 -24.73 -12.14
CA LEU A 116 -4.12 -23.31 -11.85
C LEU A 116 -3.09 -22.42 -12.57
N ALA A 117 -1.84 -22.86 -12.70
CA ALA A 117 -0.83 -22.17 -13.50
C ALA A 117 -1.21 -22.13 -14.99
N ASP A 118 -1.64 -23.27 -15.56
CA ASP A 118 -2.09 -23.36 -16.95
C ASP A 118 -3.35 -22.50 -17.19
N LEU A 119 -4.24 -22.40 -16.21
CA LEU A 119 -5.41 -21.51 -16.27
C LEU A 119 -4.98 -20.03 -16.31
N ILE A 120 -4.06 -19.61 -15.44
CA ILE A 120 -3.51 -18.25 -15.43
C ILE A 120 -2.87 -17.95 -16.79
N ASP A 121 -2.06 -18.86 -17.32
CA ASP A 121 -1.42 -18.70 -18.63
C ASP A 121 -2.44 -18.63 -19.77
N SER A 122 -3.53 -19.41 -19.69
CA SER A 122 -4.63 -19.33 -20.64
C SER A 122 -5.30 -17.95 -20.61
N ILE A 123 -5.57 -17.41 -19.41
CA ILE A 123 -6.17 -16.07 -19.25
C ILE A 123 -5.21 -15.00 -19.79
N LYS A 124 -3.91 -15.10 -19.53
CA LYS A 124 -2.87 -14.22 -20.11
C LYS A 124 -2.81 -14.29 -21.64
N GLY A 125 -3.19 -15.42 -22.23
CA GLY A 125 -3.30 -15.58 -23.68
C GLY A 125 -4.47 -14.81 -24.29
N ASP A 126 -5.56 -14.66 -23.55
CA ASP A 126 -6.80 -14.02 -24.00
C ASP A 126 -6.92 -12.55 -23.56
N TYR A 127 -6.24 -12.16 -22.48
CA TYR A 127 -6.31 -10.84 -21.86
C TYR A 127 -4.92 -10.26 -21.54
N ASN A 128 -4.78 -8.93 -21.59
CA ASN A 128 -3.57 -8.23 -21.19
C ASN A 128 -3.47 -8.15 -19.65
N VAL A 129 -3.12 -9.26 -19.02
CA VAL A 129 -2.93 -9.36 -17.58
C VAL A 129 -1.62 -8.68 -17.18
N ASP A 130 -1.64 -7.92 -16.09
CA ASP A 130 -0.43 -7.41 -15.46
C ASP A 130 0.31 -8.56 -14.76
N ASP A 131 1.47 -8.95 -15.31
CA ASP A 131 2.33 -10.02 -14.78
C ASP A 131 2.82 -9.75 -13.35
N THR A 132 2.78 -8.49 -12.89
CA THR A 132 3.10 -8.12 -11.51
C THR A 132 1.91 -8.20 -10.57
N ARG A 133 0.69 -8.45 -11.07
CA ARG A 133 -0.54 -8.37 -10.27
C ARG A 133 -1.44 -9.59 -10.51
N VAL A 134 -0.85 -10.78 -10.36
CA VAL A 134 -1.57 -12.06 -10.34
C VAL A 134 -1.76 -12.51 -8.90
N PHE A 135 -3.01 -12.58 -8.47
CA PHE A 135 -3.40 -12.78 -7.07
C PHE A 135 -4.26 -14.02 -6.88
N LEU A 136 -4.18 -14.64 -5.70
CA LEU A 136 -5.10 -15.70 -5.30
C LEU A 136 -5.84 -15.37 -4.01
N VAL A 137 -7.14 -15.60 -3.99
CA VAL A 137 -7.96 -15.60 -2.78
C VAL A 137 -8.48 -17.00 -2.56
N GLY A 138 -8.38 -17.53 -1.34
CA GLY A 138 -8.84 -18.89 -1.05
C GLY A 138 -9.50 -19.01 0.31
N HIS A 139 -10.53 -19.85 0.41
CA HIS A 139 -11.19 -20.21 1.67
C HIS A 139 -10.96 -21.67 2.03
N SER A 140 -10.61 -21.96 3.28
CA SER A 140 -10.48 -23.33 3.80
C SER A 140 -9.55 -24.15 2.88
N ASN A 141 -10.04 -25.22 2.23
CA ASN A 141 -9.30 -25.97 1.22
C ASN A 141 -8.65 -25.10 0.12
N GLY A 142 -9.36 -24.07 -0.37
CA GLY A 142 -8.81 -23.09 -1.30
C GLY A 142 -7.73 -22.22 -0.69
N GLY A 143 -7.80 -21.90 0.61
CA GLY A 143 -6.76 -21.15 1.34
C GLY A 143 -5.45 -21.94 1.45
N PHE A 144 -5.54 -23.25 1.74
CA PHE A 144 -4.38 -24.16 1.64
C PHE A 144 -3.82 -24.19 0.21
N MET A 145 -4.68 -24.16 -0.80
CA MET A 145 -4.25 -24.18 -2.20
C MET A 145 -3.56 -22.87 -2.60
N SER A 146 -4.03 -21.72 -2.10
CA SER A 146 -3.37 -20.43 -2.29
C SER A 146 -1.94 -20.45 -1.74
N TYR A 147 -1.72 -20.99 -0.54
CA TYR A 147 -0.37 -21.19 -0.01
C TYR A 147 0.50 -22.11 -0.88
N ARG A 148 -0.08 -23.21 -1.36
CA ARG A 148 0.63 -24.10 -2.30
C ARG A 148 1.00 -23.36 -3.59
N MET A 149 0.11 -22.56 -4.16
CA MET A 149 0.37 -21.77 -5.37
C MET A 149 1.45 -20.71 -5.15
N ALA A 150 1.44 -20.02 -4.00
CA ALA A 150 2.50 -19.09 -3.63
C ALA A 150 3.86 -19.78 -3.54
N HIS A 151 3.90 -21.03 -3.07
CA HIS A 151 5.14 -21.82 -2.98
C HIS A 151 5.59 -22.37 -4.34
N ASP A 152 4.69 -23.07 -5.05
CA ASP A 152 4.99 -23.81 -6.28
C ASP A 152 5.21 -22.87 -7.49
N HIS A 153 4.58 -21.68 -7.47
CA HIS A 153 4.60 -20.69 -8.55
C HIS A 153 4.98 -19.29 -8.04
N SER A 154 5.98 -19.24 -7.15
CA SER A 154 6.44 -18.01 -6.51
C SER A 154 6.94 -16.96 -7.48
N ASP A 155 7.25 -17.31 -8.74
CA ASP A 155 7.64 -16.42 -9.84
C ASP A 155 6.45 -15.72 -10.52
N THR A 156 5.27 -16.33 -10.43
CA THR A 156 4.03 -15.83 -11.05
C THR A 156 3.12 -15.13 -10.05
N ILE A 157 2.96 -15.68 -8.84
CA ILE A 157 2.00 -15.17 -7.86
C ILE A 157 2.54 -13.96 -7.11
N ALA A 158 1.85 -12.82 -7.17
CA ALA A 158 2.23 -11.58 -6.50
C ALA A 158 1.82 -11.58 -5.02
N ALA A 159 0.56 -11.92 -4.75
CA ALA A 159 0.00 -11.95 -3.41
C ALA A 159 -1.08 -13.03 -3.27
N ILE A 160 -1.25 -13.53 -2.05
CA ILE A 160 -2.36 -14.40 -1.67
C ILE A 160 -3.11 -13.88 -0.45
N ALA A 161 -4.42 -14.12 -0.42
CA ALA A 161 -5.26 -14.00 0.76
C ALA A 161 -5.90 -15.35 1.09
N SER A 162 -5.65 -15.87 2.30
CA SER A 162 -6.13 -17.17 2.79
C SER A 162 -7.07 -16.98 3.96
N LEU A 163 -8.37 -17.20 3.76
CA LEU A 163 -9.37 -17.29 4.83
C LEU A 163 -9.45 -18.72 5.35
N ALA A 164 -9.20 -18.94 6.64
CA ALA A 164 -9.31 -20.25 7.30
C ALA A 164 -8.50 -21.39 6.65
N GLY A 165 -7.44 -21.06 5.89
CA GLY A 165 -6.40 -21.99 5.44
C GLY A 165 -5.18 -21.99 6.38
N ALA A 166 -4.16 -22.76 6.04
CA ALA A 166 -2.85 -22.73 6.70
C ALA A 166 -1.72 -23.11 5.73
N ASP A 167 -0.51 -22.61 6.00
CA ASP A 167 0.66 -22.95 5.21
C ASP A 167 1.13 -24.38 5.50
N GLN A 168 1.53 -25.14 4.48
CA GLN A 168 2.09 -26.50 4.63
C GLN A 168 3.40 -26.67 3.89
N SER A 169 4.15 -25.58 3.78
CA SER A 169 5.46 -25.57 3.14
C SER A 169 6.56 -26.19 4.00
N GLU A 170 6.28 -26.61 5.25
CA GLU A 170 7.30 -27.16 6.16
C GLU A 170 8.11 -28.29 5.51
N GLY A 171 9.45 -28.13 5.52
CA GLY A 171 10.39 -29.09 4.93
C GLY A 171 10.53 -29.01 3.41
N ARG A 172 9.78 -28.12 2.73
CA ARG A 172 10.04 -27.75 1.33
C ARG A 172 11.20 -26.74 1.26
N PRO A 173 11.90 -26.65 0.11
CA PRO A 173 12.83 -25.56 -0.13
C PRO A 173 12.11 -24.20 -0.02
N THR A 174 12.82 -23.17 0.43
CA THR A 174 12.31 -21.79 0.38
C THR A 174 11.99 -21.43 -1.07
N PRO A 175 10.82 -20.81 -1.36
CA PRO A 175 10.53 -20.29 -2.68
C PRO A 175 11.60 -19.29 -3.15
N ASP A 176 11.88 -19.31 -4.46
CA ASP A 176 12.94 -18.46 -5.03
C ASP A 176 12.57 -16.97 -4.90
N ASP A 177 11.32 -16.64 -5.20
CA ASP A 177 10.79 -15.29 -5.22
C ASP A 177 9.90 -14.99 -3.99
N PRO A 178 9.96 -13.76 -3.44
CA PRO A 178 9.02 -13.33 -2.40
C PRO A 178 7.58 -13.27 -2.91
N VAL A 179 6.62 -13.52 -2.02
CA VAL A 179 5.18 -13.43 -2.29
C VAL A 179 4.49 -12.76 -1.11
N HIS A 180 3.62 -11.80 -1.35
CA HIS A 180 2.85 -11.16 -0.28
C HIS A 180 1.77 -12.12 0.26
N VAL A 181 1.72 -12.30 1.58
CA VAL A 181 0.79 -13.25 2.23
C VAL A 181 -0.11 -12.55 3.23
N LEU A 182 -1.41 -12.66 3.02
CA LEU A 182 -2.44 -12.32 3.99
C LEU A 182 -3.12 -13.60 4.49
N GLN A 183 -3.04 -13.86 5.80
CA GLN A 183 -3.85 -14.87 6.46
C GLN A 183 -4.99 -14.20 7.20
N ILE A 184 -6.22 -14.70 7.00
CA ILE A 184 -7.41 -14.27 7.72
C ILE A 184 -7.93 -15.49 8.48
N HIS A 185 -8.15 -15.38 9.79
CA HIS A 185 -8.50 -16.55 10.58
C HIS A 185 -9.30 -16.20 11.82
N GLY A 186 -10.39 -16.93 12.05
CA GLY A 186 -11.23 -16.80 13.24
C GLY A 186 -10.67 -17.58 14.43
N THR A 187 -10.65 -16.98 15.62
CA THR A 187 -10.12 -17.66 16.83
C THR A 187 -11.04 -18.77 17.34
N ALA A 188 -12.29 -18.80 16.91
CA ALA A 188 -13.27 -19.85 17.22
C ALA A 188 -13.46 -20.85 16.06
N ASP A 189 -12.53 -20.90 15.09
CA ASP A 189 -12.55 -21.90 14.03
C ASP A 189 -12.41 -23.32 14.62
N THR A 190 -13.46 -24.13 14.42
CA THR A 190 -13.55 -25.51 14.90
C THR A 190 -13.24 -26.56 13.83
N VAL A 191 -12.98 -26.14 12.60
CA VAL A 191 -12.71 -27.01 11.46
C VAL A 191 -11.21 -27.00 11.17
N ILE A 192 -10.63 -25.82 10.95
CA ILE A 192 -9.20 -25.60 10.82
C ILE A 192 -8.80 -24.75 12.01
N SER A 193 -8.27 -25.38 13.06
CA SER A 193 -8.02 -24.68 14.33
C SER A 193 -7.02 -23.54 14.16
N TYR A 194 -7.35 -22.36 14.72
CA TYR A 194 -6.49 -21.18 14.74
C TYR A 194 -5.08 -21.47 15.29
N GLU A 195 -4.99 -22.31 16.34
CA GLU A 195 -3.73 -22.71 16.97
C GLU A 195 -3.00 -23.86 16.25
N GLY A 196 -3.53 -24.31 15.11
CA GLY A 196 -3.06 -25.50 14.41
C GLY A 196 -3.67 -26.77 14.99
N GLY A 197 -3.42 -27.89 14.33
CA GLY A 197 -3.99 -29.17 14.77
C GLY A 197 -4.03 -30.25 13.70
N VAL A 198 -4.90 -31.23 13.92
CA VAL A 198 -5.09 -32.37 13.01
C VAL A 198 -6.54 -32.41 12.57
N PHE A 199 -6.77 -32.25 11.27
CA PHE A 199 -8.09 -32.36 10.68
C PHE A 199 -8.39 -33.82 10.31
N ARG A 200 -9.46 -34.40 10.88
CA ARG A 200 -10.00 -35.74 10.56
C ARG A 200 -8.96 -36.89 10.44
N GLY A 201 -7.86 -36.81 11.19
CA GLY A 201 -6.80 -37.82 11.18
C GLY A 201 -5.80 -37.71 10.01
N GLY A 202 -5.81 -36.58 9.29
CA GLY A 202 -4.76 -36.23 8.32
C GLY A 202 -3.44 -35.85 9.00
N ALA A 203 -2.49 -35.32 8.21
CA ALA A 203 -1.27 -34.76 8.78
C ALA A 203 -1.58 -33.52 9.67
N PRO A 204 -0.68 -33.14 10.59
CA PRO A 204 -0.81 -31.87 11.33
C PRO A 204 -0.74 -30.66 10.40
N HIS A 205 -1.44 -29.58 10.72
CA HIS A 205 -1.26 -28.27 10.09
C HIS A 205 -0.85 -27.24 11.14
N PRO A 206 -0.04 -26.23 10.76
CA PRO A 206 0.33 -25.16 11.67
C PRO A 206 -0.87 -24.25 11.98
N GLY A 207 -0.71 -23.42 13.01
CA GLY A 207 -1.67 -22.37 13.32
C GLY A 207 -1.63 -21.20 12.34
N ALA A 208 -2.59 -20.29 12.46
CA ALA A 208 -2.68 -19.09 11.63
C ALA A 208 -1.43 -18.20 11.78
N ARG A 209 -1.02 -17.94 13.02
CA ARG A 209 0.20 -17.18 13.33
C ARG A 209 1.46 -17.87 12.82
N GLU A 210 1.59 -19.17 13.06
CA GLU A 210 2.74 -19.95 12.61
C GLU A 210 2.85 -19.96 11.06
N SER A 211 1.72 -20.03 10.36
CA SER A 211 1.67 -19.94 8.90
C SER A 211 2.21 -18.60 8.38
N VAL A 212 1.79 -17.49 9.00
CA VAL A 212 2.25 -16.14 8.62
C VAL A 212 3.70 -15.91 9.00
N GLU A 213 4.14 -16.38 10.16
CA GLU A 213 5.55 -16.27 10.60
C GLU A 213 6.50 -17.06 9.69
N ALA A 214 6.08 -18.24 9.21
CA ALA A 214 6.84 -19.00 8.22
C ALA A 214 7.01 -18.22 6.92
N TRP A 215 5.94 -17.58 6.44
CA TRP A 215 5.98 -16.75 5.24
C TRP A 215 6.71 -15.42 5.42
N ALA A 216 6.63 -14.80 6.60
CA ALA A 216 7.47 -13.67 6.98
C ALA A 216 8.95 -14.07 6.85
N ALA A 217 9.33 -15.26 7.36
CA ALA A 217 10.68 -15.77 7.23
C ALA A 217 11.07 -16.08 5.77
N HIS A 218 10.17 -16.67 4.96
CA HIS A 218 10.40 -16.88 3.52
C HIS A 218 10.61 -15.56 2.78
N ASN A 219 9.87 -14.52 3.15
CA ASN A 219 10.01 -13.19 2.60
C ASN A 219 11.21 -12.43 3.18
N GLY A 220 11.94 -12.97 4.16
CA GLY A 220 13.08 -12.31 4.80
C GLY A 220 12.69 -11.24 5.82
N CYS A 221 11.41 -11.13 6.16
CA CYS A 221 10.88 -10.23 7.17
C CYS A 221 11.27 -10.69 8.59
N ALA A 222 11.18 -9.78 9.55
CA ALA A 222 11.15 -10.10 10.96
C ALA A 222 9.91 -10.95 11.27
N THR A 223 10.09 -12.01 12.06
CA THR A 223 9.00 -12.91 12.46
C THR A 223 8.28 -12.45 13.73
N THR A 224 8.57 -11.24 14.22
CA THR A 224 7.81 -10.61 15.29
C THR A 224 6.85 -9.62 14.65
N GLY A 225 5.56 -9.93 14.69
CA GLY A 225 4.52 -9.05 14.17
C GLY A 225 4.22 -7.88 15.11
N VAL A 226 3.69 -6.80 14.54
CA VAL A 226 3.18 -5.63 15.27
C VAL A 226 1.71 -5.48 14.98
N ASP A 227 0.89 -5.31 16.03
CA ASP A 227 -0.52 -5.00 15.87
C ASP A 227 -0.68 -3.55 15.44
N THR A 228 -1.35 -3.30 14.31
CA THR A 228 -1.45 -1.97 13.69
C THR A 228 -2.86 -1.40 13.69
N GLY A 229 -3.85 -2.12 14.21
CA GLY A 229 -5.22 -1.64 14.33
C GLY A 229 -6.25 -2.77 14.36
N THR A 230 -7.51 -2.36 14.30
CA THR A 230 -8.66 -3.28 14.28
C THR A 230 -9.68 -2.88 13.21
N PHE A 231 -10.30 -3.86 12.55
CA PHE A 231 -11.40 -3.65 11.60
C PHE A 231 -12.57 -4.60 11.88
N ASP A 232 -13.74 -4.29 11.29
CA ASP A 232 -14.92 -5.16 11.26
C ASP A 232 -14.92 -5.98 9.95
N LEU A 233 -14.82 -7.30 10.07
CA LEU A 233 -14.83 -8.27 8.97
C LEU A 233 -15.94 -9.33 9.11
N ASP A 234 -16.53 -9.52 10.29
CA ASP A 234 -17.61 -10.47 10.57
C ASP A 234 -18.83 -9.72 11.12
N GLY A 235 -19.81 -9.46 10.26
CA GLY A 235 -21.07 -8.78 10.61
C GLY A 235 -21.95 -9.56 11.58
N GLY A 236 -21.60 -10.80 11.92
CA GLY A 236 -22.21 -11.58 13.00
C GLY A 236 -21.65 -11.27 14.39
N LEU A 237 -20.57 -10.47 14.48
CA LEU A 237 -19.89 -10.10 15.70
C LEU A 237 -19.99 -8.59 15.95
N ASP A 238 -19.97 -8.19 17.23
CA ASP A 238 -20.11 -6.77 17.60
C ASP A 238 -18.75 -6.07 17.63
N GLY A 239 -18.60 -4.98 16.87
CA GLY A 239 -17.46 -4.06 16.95
C GLY A 239 -16.43 -4.26 15.85
N ALA A 240 -15.19 -3.79 16.07
CA ALA A 240 -14.05 -4.06 15.20
C ALA A 240 -13.25 -5.24 15.79
N GLU A 241 -13.73 -6.45 15.55
CA GLU A 241 -13.28 -7.70 16.14
C GLU A 241 -12.01 -8.27 15.52
N THR A 242 -11.61 -7.76 14.35
CA THR A 242 -10.43 -8.24 13.63
C THR A 242 -9.20 -7.46 14.01
N VAL A 243 -8.23 -8.10 14.66
CA VAL A 243 -6.90 -7.52 14.94
C VAL A 243 -5.98 -7.72 13.73
N VAL A 244 -5.30 -6.66 13.33
CA VAL A 244 -4.33 -6.68 12.22
C VAL A 244 -2.92 -6.73 12.77
N THR A 245 -2.20 -7.83 12.49
CA THR A 245 -0.79 -8.00 12.85
C THR A 245 0.07 -8.04 11.59
N ARG A 246 1.01 -7.10 11.46
CA ARG A 246 1.89 -6.97 10.28
C ARG A 246 3.33 -7.42 10.56
N TYR A 247 3.93 -8.10 9.59
CA TYR A 247 5.32 -8.58 9.61
C TYR A 247 6.10 -7.92 8.45
N ALA A 248 6.30 -6.60 8.55
CA ALA A 248 6.83 -5.79 7.44
C ALA A 248 8.32 -5.43 7.56
N SER A 249 8.93 -5.62 8.74
CA SER A 249 10.31 -5.18 8.99
C SER A 249 11.32 -6.07 8.25
N GLY A 250 12.19 -5.49 7.43
CA GLY A 250 13.33 -6.19 6.82
C GLY A 250 12.99 -7.13 5.65
N CYS A 251 11.75 -7.12 5.15
CA CYS A 251 11.32 -7.96 4.04
C CYS A 251 12.15 -7.76 2.76
N ARG A 252 12.32 -8.83 1.98
CA ARG A 252 12.77 -8.77 0.59
C ARG A 252 11.71 -8.01 -0.24
N PRO A 253 12.11 -7.15 -1.19
CA PRO A 253 11.17 -6.46 -2.07
C PRO A 253 10.23 -7.44 -2.79
N GLY A 254 8.92 -7.10 -2.84
CA GLY A 254 7.89 -7.98 -3.40
C GLY A 254 7.36 -9.05 -2.45
N GLY A 255 7.71 -8.99 -1.16
CA GLY A 255 7.16 -9.86 -0.12
C GLY A 255 6.76 -9.08 1.14
N SER A 256 5.67 -9.51 1.76
CA SER A 256 5.17 -9.05 3.06
C SER A 256 4.36 -10.19 3.68
N ALA A 257 4.10 -10.13 4.98
CA ALA A 257 3.20 -11.08 5.62
C ALA A 257 2.31 -10.36 6.64
N GLU A 258 1.03 -10.71 6.66
CA GLU A 258 0.02 -10.07 7.50
C GLU A 258 -0.99 -11.11 8.01
N LEU A 259 -1.44 -10.93 9.25
CA LEU A 259 -2.44 -11.76 9.89
C LEU A 259 -3.62 -10.89 10.33
N TRP A 260 -4.81 -11.21 9.85
CA TRP A 260 -6.09 -10.66 10.30
C TRP A 260 -6.78 -11.69 11.19
N THR A 261 -6.76 -11.44 12.50
CA THR A 261 -7.31 -12.33 13.51
C THR A 261 -8.72 -11.89 13.87
N ILE A 262 -9.73 -12.61 13.38
CA ILE A 262 -11.14 -12.34 13.71
C ILE A 262 -11.42 -12.93 15.09
N THR A 263 -11.46 -12.07 16.11
CA THR A 263 -11.69 -12.49 17.50
C THR A 263 -13.09 -13.08 17.62
N ASP A 264 -13.19 -14.30 18.14
CA ASP A 264 -14.41 -15.12 18.20
C ASP A 264 -15.02 -15.50 16.83
N GLY A 265 -14.34 -15.18 15.73
CA GLY A 265 -14.72 -15.56 14.37
C GLY A 265 -14.71 -17.07 14.14
N SER A 266 -15.64 -17.55 13.32
CA SER A 266 -15.80 -18.97 13.01
C SER A 266 -14.98 -19.41 11.77
N HIS A 267 -15.12 -20.68 11.37
CA HIS A 267 -14.54 -21.20 10.11
C HIS A 267 -15.12 -20.55 8.84
N SER A 268 -16.35 -20.04 8.96
CA SER A 268 -17.07 -19.37 7.87
C SER A 268 -17.78 -18.17 8.49
N PRO A 269 -17.03 -17.08 8.74
CA PRO A 269 -17.56 -15.82 9.27
C PRO A 269 -18.76 -15.31 8.47
N ASP A 270 -19.65 -14.52 9.10
CA ASP A 270 -20.69 -13.79 8.37
C ASP A 270 -20.05 -12.52 7.78
N LEU A 271 -19.49 -12.61 6.58
CA LEU A 271 -18.60 -11.56 6.05
C LEU A 271 -19.30 -10.19 6.01
N SER A 272 -18.67 -9.19 6.64
CA SER A 272 -19.17 -7.81 6.64
C SER A 272 -19.13 -7.21 5.23
N GLU A 273 -19.86 -6.11 5.01
CA GLU A 273 -19.84 -5.37 3.73
C GLU A 273 -18.45 -4.82 3.38
N HIS A 274 -17.52 -4.79 4.34
CA HIS A 274 -16.16 -4.30 4.17
C HIS A 274 -15.16 -5.40 3.81
N PHE A 275 -15.48 -6.68 4.04
CA PHE A 275 -14.53 -7.78 3.92
C PHE A 275 -13.86 -7.84 2.54
N SER A 276 -14.67 -7.98 1.51
CA SER A 276 -14.22 -8.21 0.13
C SER A 276 -13.44 -7.02 -0.39
N ARG A 277 -13.91 -5.81 -0.05
CA ARG A 277 -13.26 -4.55 -0.39
C ARG A 277 -11.85 -4.48 0.20
N ARG A 278 -11.71 -4.75 1.51
CA ARG A 278 -10.41 -4.71 2.19
C ARG A 278 -9.44 -5.75 1.64
N VAL A 279 -9.92 -6.96 1.32
CA VAL A 279 -9.09 -8.00 0.70
C VAL A 279 -8.60 -7.56 -0.68
N VAL A 280 -9.48 -7.01 -1.52
CA VAL A 280 -9.11 -6.52 -2.87
C VAL A 280 -8.13 -5.35 -2.77
N GLU A 281 -8.41 -4.35 -1.93
CA GLU A 281 -7.51 -3.21 -1.71
C GLU A 281 -6.14 -3.68 -1.24
N TRP A 282 -6.08 -4.64 -0.31
CA TRP A 282 -4.83 -5.24 0.13
C TRP A 282 -4.10 -5.92 -1.03
N LEU A 283 -4.75 -6.76 -1.83
CA LEU A 283 -4.10 -7.44 -2.95
C LEU A 283 -3.53 -6.45 -3.97
N LEU A 284 -4.31 -5.44 -4.37
CA LEU A 284 -3.91 -4.45 -5.37
C LEU A 284 -2.74 -3.58 -4.90
N ALA A 285 -2.60 -3.38 -3.59
CA ALA A 285 -1.46 -2.69 -2.98
C ALA A 285 -0.17 -3.53 -2.93
N HIS A 286 -0.24 -4.83 -3.27
CA HIS A 286 0.86 -5.78 -3.09
C HIS A 286 1.31 -6.45 -4.42
N PRO A 287 1.79 -5.68 -5.42
CA PRO A 287 2.29 -6.23 -6.67
C PRO A 287 3.64 -6.94 -6.50
N LYS A 288 3.90 -7.94 -7.34
CA LYS A 288 5.22 -8.55 -7.51
C LYS A 288 6.19 -7.55 -8.13
N ARG A 289 7.47 -7.62 -7.77
CA ARG A 289 8.53 -6.90 -8.50
C ARG A 289 8.92 -7.69 -9.77
N SER A 290 8.93 -7.04 -10.94
CA SER A 290 9.30 -7.70 -12.20
C SER A 290 10.76 -8.16 -12.21
N ALA A 291 11.02 -9.42 -12.60
CA ALA A 291 12.35 -9.99 -12.80
C ALA A 291 13.02 -9.49 -14.11
N GLY A 292 13.11 -8.18 -14.27
CA GLY A 292 13.50 -7.50 -15.53
C GLY A 292 14.63 -6.47 -15.41
N THR A 293 15.31 -6.35 -14.28
CA THR A 293 16.47 -5.44 -14.10
C THR A 293 17.71 -6.13 -13.53
N ALA A 294 17.87 -7.43 -13.77
CA ALA A 294 19.16 -8.10 -13.65
C ALA A 294 19.91 -8.04 -15.00
N GLY A 295 20.70 -6.99 -15.25
CA GLY A 295 21.71 -7.04 -16.33
C GLY A 295 21.95 -5.80 -17.19
N GLY A 296 21.26 -4.68 -16.98
CA GLY A 296 21.72 -3.36 -17.43
C GLY A 296 22.34 -2.65 -16.24
N ALA A 297 23.40 -1.86 -16.40
CA ALA A 297 23.91 -1.05 -15.30
C ALA A 297 22.75 -0.25 -14.69
N ALA A 298 22.29 -0.66 -13.50
CA ALA A 298 21.25 0.04 -12.77
C ALA A 298 21.76 1.47 -12.55
N PRO A 299 21.04 2.53 -12.95
CA PRO A 299 21.20 3.77 -12.23
C PRO A 299 20.63 3.52 -10.81
N PRO A 300 21.30 3.99 -9.75
CA PRO A 300 20.69 3.99 -8.41
C PRO A 300 19.46 4.94 -8.48
N SER A 301 18.41 4.84 -7.67
CA SER A 301 18.51 4.81 -6.22
C SER A 301 17.14 4.61 -5.53
N GLY A 302 17.07 3.70 -4.56
CA GLY A 302 16.31 3.94 -3.33
C GLY A 302 17.06 4.90 -2.39
N ASP A 303 18.36 5.15 -2.67
CA ASP A 303 19.15 6.16 -1.98
C ASP A 303 18.60 7.57 -2.26
N ILE A 304 18.16 8.21 -1.18
CA ILE A 304 17.77 9.61 -1.19
C ILE A 304 19.02 10.45 -1.42
N THR A 305 18.97 11.32 -2.44
CA THR A 305 20.03 12.29 -2.71
C THR A 305 19.58 13.68 -2.31
N MET A 306 20.46 14.44 -1.66
CA MET A 306 20.24 15.87 -1.42
C MET A 306 20.82 16.66 -2.59
N THR A 307 19.96 17.32 -3.36
CA THR A 307 20.32 18.07 -4.57
C THR A 307 19.94 19.54 -4.40
N PRO A 308 20.87 20.49 -4.58
CA PRO A 308 20.51 21.90 -4.62
C PRO A 308 19.75 22.23 -5.90
N VAL A 309 18.59 22.88 -5.77
CA VAL A 309 17.74 23.33 -6.89
C VAL A 309 17.53 24.84 -6.77
N THR A 310 17.79 25.56 -7.85
CA THR A 310 17.65 27.03 -7.89
C THR A 310 16.32 27.43 -8.51
N VAL A 311 15.58 28.30 -7.84
CA VAL A 311 14.34 28.94 -8.32
C VAL A 311 14.47 30.44 -8.13
N GLY A 312 14.53 31.19 -9.23
CA GLY A 312 14.86 32.62 -9.19
C GLY A 312 16.22 32.84 -8.52
N ASP A 313 16.23 33.64 -7.45
CA ASP A 313 17.43 33.95 -6.66
C ASP A 313 17.63 33.03 -5.44
N LEU A 314 16.72 32.08 -5.21
CA LEU A 314 16.75 31.16 -4.08
C LEU A 314 17.32 29.80 -4.48
N THR A 315 18.06 29.17 -3.58
CA THR A 315 18.54 27.79 -3.74
C THR A 315 18.05 26.91 -2.58
N PHE A 316 17.29 25.89 -2.94
CA PHE A 316 16.66 24.93 -2.04
C PHE A 316 17.48 23.64 -2.01
N ASP A 317 17.65 23.06 -0.82
CA ASP A 317 18.21 21.72 -0.65
C ASP A 317 17.05 20.73 -0.78
N VAL A 318 17.09 19.88 -1.80
CA VAL A 318 15.95 19.02 -2.17
C VAL A 318 16.34 17.56 -2.10
N ARG A 319 15.62 16.79 -1.28
CA ARG A 319 15.73 15.33 -1.24
C ARG A 319 15.00 14.74 -2.44
N MET A 320 15.70 13.91 -3.21
CA MET A 320 15.15 13.28 -4.40
C MET A 320 15.49 11.79 -4.46
N ALA A 321 14.54 11.00 -4.94
CA ALA A 321 14.70 9.59 -5.28
C ALA A 321 13.82 9.21 -6.48
N GLY A 322 14.11 8.06 -7.08
CA GLY A 322 13.35 7.54 -8.22
C GLY A 322 13.88 7.95 -9.59
N PRO A 323 13.27 7.42 -10.67
CA PRO A 323 13.70 7.67 -12.05
C PRO A 323 13.58 9.14 -12.43
N ALA A 324 14.56 9.67 -13.17
CA ALA A 324 14.60 11.08 -13.57
C ALA A 324 13.43 11.49 -14.48
N ASP A 325 12.90 10.54 -15.23
CA ASP A 325 11.74 10.63 -16.13
C ASP A 325 10.44 10.11 -15.50
N GLY A 326 10.46 9.75 -14.20
CA GLY A 326 9.25 9.40 -13.46
C GLY A 326 8.31 10.58 -13.30
N GLU A 327 7.01 10.29 -13.24
CA GLU A 327 5.99 11.28 -12.88
C GLU A 327 6.29 11.87 -11.50
N VAL A 328 6.20 13.19 -11.39
CA VAL A 328 6.74 13.92 -10.25
C VAL A 328 5.73 13.99 -9.11
N VAL A 329 6.22 13.69 -7.90
CA VAL A 329 5.50 13.85 -6.65
C VAL A 329 6.29 14.83 -5.77
N ILE A 330 5.72 16.01 -5.51
CA ILE A 330 6.34 17.02 -4.65
C ILE A 330 5.81 16.85 -3.22
N LEU A 331 6.72 16.61 -2.26
CA LEU A 331 6.39 16.40 -0.85
C LEU A 331 6.82 17.59 0.01
N LEU A 332 5.86 18.25 0.65
CA LEU A 332 6.05 19.49 1.40
C LEU A 332 5.96 19.24 2.89
N HIS A 333 7.01 19.59 3.63
CA HIS A 333 7.10 19.33 5.06
C HIS A 333 6.44 20.41 5.94
N GLY A 334 6.36 20.12 7.23
CA GLY A 334 5.79 20.99 8.26
C GLY A 334 6.78 21.83 9.06
N PHE A 335 6.26 22.52 10.07
CA PHE A 335 7.01 23.04 11.20
C PHE A 335 6.87 22.10 12.42
N PRO A 336 7.96 21.80 13.17
CA PRO A 336 9.36 22.14 12.92
C PRO A 336 10.14 20.98 12.26
N GLN A 337 9.51 20.18 11.40
CA GLN A 337 10.18 19.13 10.62
C GLN A 337 10.86 19.66 9.35
N THR A 338 11.59 18.81 8.64
CA THR A 338 12.26 19.14 7.36
C THR A 338 11.81 18.14 6.28
N SER A 339 12.34 18.23 5.06
CA SER A 339 12.09 17.21 4.03
C SER A 339 12.46 15.78 4.45
N PHE A 340 13.17 15.58 5.57
CA PHE A 340 13.48 14.26 6.12
C PHE A 340 12.27 13.54 6.73
N GLU A 341 11.18 14.24 7.06
CA GLU A 341 9.93 13.59 7.51
C GLU A 341 9.39 12.63 6.47
N TRP A 342 9.63 12.94 5.20
CA TRP A 342 9.18 12.15 4.06
C TRP A 342 10.17 11.05 3.66
N ARG A 343 11.24 10.78 4.41
CA ARG A 343 12.30 9.84 3.98
C ARG A 343 11.76 8.48 3.55
N ASN A 344 10.78 7.96 4.27
CA ASN A 344 10.18 6.67 3.97
C ASN A 344 9.34 6.76 2.69
N GLN A 345 8.51 7.80 2.57
CA GLN A 345 7.65 8.03 1.41
C GLN A 345 8.46 8.38 0.15
N ILE A 346 9.54 9.15 0.25
CA ILE A 346 10.46 9.44 -0.85
C ILE A 346 11.05 8.14 -1.41
N SER A 347 11.49 7.25 -0.52
CA SER A 347 12.07 5.96 -0.91
C SER A 347 11.01 5.07 -1.58
N ALA A 348 9.83 4.94 -0.97
CA ALA A 348 8.73 4.14 -1.49
C ALA A 348 8.21 4.64 -2.84
N LEU A 349 8.06 5.96 -3.01
CA LEU A 349 7.66 6.57 -4.29
C LEU A 349 8.72 6.34 -5.37
N GLY A 350 10.00 6.52 -5.03
CA GLY A 350 11.11 6.25 -5.93
C GLY A 350 11.14 4.81 -6.41
N GLU A 351 10.90 3.87 -5.49
CA GLU A 351 10.78 2.45 -5.78
C GLU A 351 9.55 2.08 -6.61
N ALA A 352 8.44 2.83 -6.45
CA ALA A 352 7.23 2.71 -7.26
C ALA A 352 7.34 3.39 -8.64
N GLY A 353 8.53 3.89 -9.00
CA GLY A 353 8.82 4.49 -10.30
C GLY A 353 8.34 5.93 -10.45
N PHE A 354 7.97 6.60 -9.36
CA PHE A 354 7.73 8.04 -9.33
C PHE A 354 9.03 8.79 -9.07
N ARG A 355 9.07 10.06 -9.46
CA ARG A 355 10.16 10.96 -9.11
C ARG A 355 9.76 11.78 -7.89
N ALA A 356 10.20 11.33 -6.72
CA ALA A 356 9.95 12.04 -5.47
C ALA A 356 10.85 13.27 -5.35
N VAL A 357 10.25 14.42 -5.00
CA VAL A 357 10.91 15.72 -4.87
C VAL A 357 10.48 16.39 -3.57
N ALA A 358 11.33 16.36 -2.55
CA ALA A 358 11.03 16.90 -1.23
C ALA A 358 11.98 18.05 -0.87
N PRO A 359 11.59 19.32 -1.09
CA PRO A 359 12.43 20.47 -0.75
C PRO A 359 12.46 20.72 0.75
N ASN A 360 13.61 21.10 1.30
CA ASN A 360 13.64 21.98 2.47
C ASN A 360 13.11 23.34 2.02
N GLN A 361 11.92 23.69 2.49
CA GLN A 361 11.16 24.83 1.96
C GLN A 361 11.79 26.18 2.34
N ARG A 362 11.21 27.28 1.84
CA ARG A 362 11.69 28.65 2.11
C ARG A 362 11.89 28.85 3.62
N GLY A 363 13.06 29.34 4.00
CA GLY A 363 13.47 29.51 5.39
C GLY A 363 14.30 28.36 5.95
N TYR A 364 14.16 27.15 5.41
CA TYR A 364 14.86 25.96 5.90
C TYR A 364 16.21 25.80 5.23
N SER A 365 16.30 25.97 3.91
CA SER A 365 17.59 25.98 3.20
C SER A 365 18.36 27.27 3.39
N ALA A 366 19.68 27.16 3.59
CA ALA A 366 20.53 28.33 3.80
C ALA A 366 20.50 29.30 2.60
N GLY A 367 20.35 28.77 1.38
CA GLY A 367 20.21 29.54 0.14
C GLY A 367 18.79 30.07 -0.14
N ALA A 368 17.82 29.78 0.72
CA ALA A 368 16.41 30.14 0.54
C ALA A 368 15.82 30.85 1.77
N ARG A 369 16.63 31.69 2.45
CA ARG A 369 16.24 32.46 3.65
C ARG A 369 16.19 33.96 3.37
N PRO A 370 15.14 34.47 2.72
CA PRO A 370 14.97 35.92 2.55
C PRO A 370 14.85 36.62 3.91
N ALA A 371 15.24 37.89 3.96
CA ALA A 371 15.39 38.62 5.22
C ALA A 371 14.08 39.22 5.76
N THR A 372 13.10 39.48 4.90
CA THR A 372 11.86 40.18 5.30
C THR A 372 10.75 39.18 5.62
N ILE A 373 9.87 39.52 6.56
CA ILE A 373 8.77 38.64 6.99
C ILE A 373 7.77 38.46 5.84
N GLU A 374 7.51 39.51 5.08
CA GLU A 374 6.58 39.53 3.96
C GLU A 374 6.99 38.54 2.84
N ASP A 375 8.28 38.20 2.76
CA ASP A 375 8.78 37.19 1.83
C ASP A 375 8.35 35.75 2.19
N TYR A 376 7.73 35.53 3.36
CA TYR A 376 7.22 34.23 3.82
C TYR A 376 5.69 34.12 3.72
N ALA A 377 5.02 35.08 3.08
CA ALA A 377 3.58 35.00 2.84
C ALA A 377 3.23 33.84 1.89
N VAL A 378 2.11 33.14 2.11
CA VAL A 378 1.67 31.97 1.31
C VAL A 378 1.80 32.16 -0.21
N PRO A 379 1.45 33.31 -0.83
CA PRO A 379 1.65 33.49 -2.26
C PRO A 379 3.10 33.31 -2.73
N ARG A 380 4.09 33.70 -1.91
CA ARG A 380 5.51 33.48 -2.20
C ARG A 380 5.90 32.01 -2.12
N LEU A 381 5.30 31.28 -1.18
CA LEU A 381 5.53 29.85 -1.01
C LEU A 381 4.95 29.07 -2.19
N VAL A 382 3.77 29.48 -2.70
CA VAL A 382 3.18 28.93 -3.93
C VAL A 382 4.09 29.18 -5.15
N GLU A 383 4.63 30.39 -5.29
CA GLU A 383 5.60 30.72 -6.36
C GLU A 383 6.82 29.79 -6.32
N ASP A 384 7.33 29.46 -5.13
CA ASP A 384 8.46 28.54 -4.96
C ASP A 384 8.13 27.13 -5.45
N ILE A 385 6.96 26.59 -5.12
CA ILE A 385 6.59 25.21 -5.50
C ILE A 385 6.39 25.08 -7.00
N VAL A 386 5.71 26.05 -7.63
CA VAL A 386 5.55 26.08 -9.10
C VAL A 386 6.91 26.23 -9.78
N GLY A 387 7.79 27.09 -9.25
CA GLY A 387 9.13 27.27 -9.79
C GLY A 387 10.04 26.04 -9.58
N LEU A 388 9.89 25.31 -8.47
CA LEU A 388 10.57 24.04 -8.23
C LEU A 388 10.11 22.97 -9.23
N ALA A 389 8.81 22.88 -9.49
CA ALA A 389 8.25 22.00 -10.51
C ALA A 389 8.85 22.30 -11.89
N ASP A 390 8.92 23.58 -12.28
CA ASP A 390 9.56 24.00 -13.53
C ASP A 390 11.04 23.63 -13.57
N ALA A 391 11.78 23.83 -12.47
CA ALA A 391 13.21 23.55 -12.38
C ALA A 391 13.54 22.05 -12.48
N VAL A 392 12.65 21.17 -12.01
CA VAL A 392 12.80 19.71 -12.14
C VAL A 392 12.21 19.15 -13.44
N GLY A 393 11.56 19.99 -14.25
CA GLY A 393 10.97 19.63 -15.54
C GLY A 393 9.55 19.05 -15.47
N ALA A 394 8.82 19.30 -14.39
CA ALA A 394 7.47 18.79 -14.19
C ALA A 394 6.41 19.78 -14.72
N GLU A 395 5.79 19.46 -15.86
CA GLU A 395 4.64 20.24 -16.36
C GLU A 395 3.40 20.02 -15.48
N ARG A 396 3.16 18.78 -15.05
CA ARG A 396 2.14 18.44 -14.06
C ARG A 396 2.73 17.51 -13.00
N PHE A 397 2.20 17.55 -11.79
CA PHE A 397 2.74 16.78 -10.66
C PHE A 397 1.66 16.48 -9.60
N HIS A 398 1.88 15.45 -8.81
CA HIS A 398 1.15 15.24 -7.57
C HIS A 398 1.75 16.10 -6.47
N ILE A 399 0.92 16.65 -5.58
CA ILE A 399 1.36 17.45 -4.46
C ILE A 399 0.92 16.83 -3.14
N VAL A 400 1.88 16.60 -2.25
CA VAL A 400 1.67 16.06 -0.91
C VAL A 400 2.17 17.09 0.08
N GLY A 401 1.47 17.31 1.18
CA GLY A 401 1.91 18.28 2.18
C GLY A 401 1.44 17.97 3.57
N HIS A 402 2.29 18.17 4.57
CA HIS A 402 1.99 17.99 6.00
C HIS A 402 2.19 19.30 6.76
N ASP A 403 1.33 19.59 7.76
CA ASP A 403 1.33 20.83 8.55
C ASP A 403 1.30 22.09 7.65
N TRP A 404 2.27 23.00 7.72
CA TRP A 404 2.39 24.13 6.80
C TRP A 404 2.54 23.70 5.34
N GLY A 405 3.17 22.55 5.09
CA GLY A 405 3.22 21.93 3.78
C GLY A 405 1.83 21.59 3.25
N ALA A 406 0.88 21.19 4.12
CA ALA A 406 -0.51 20.96 3.72
C ALA A 406 -1.21 22.27 3.34
N ILE A 407 -1.00 23.37 4.10
CA ILE A 407 -1.52 24.71 3.75
C ILE A 407 -1.03 25.12 2.34
N ILE A 408 0.24 24.86 2.04
CA ILE A 408 0.80 25.15 0.71
C ILE A 408 0.23 24.20 -0.34
N ALA A 409 0.07 22.91 -0.04
CA ALA A 409 -0.54 21.95 -0.97
C ALA A 409 -1.95 22.39 -1.38
N TRP A 410 -2.78 22.81 -0.42
CA TRP A 410 -4.08 23.43 -0.67
C TRP A 410 -3.95 24.68 -1.56
N ALA A 411 -3.06 25.61 -1.19
CA ALA A 411 -2.89 26.87 -1.91
C ALA A 411 -2.44 26.67 -3.36
N VAL A 412 -1.51 25.74 -3.62
CA VAL A 412 -1.04 25.41 -4.98
C VAL A 412 -2.16 24.74 -5.78
N ALA A 413 -2.90 23.80 -5.18
CA ALA A 413 -4.03 23.13 -5.85
C ALA A 413 -5.13 24.11 -6.27
N VAL A 414 -5.34 25.20 -5.52
CA VAL A 414 -6.27 26.27 -5.88
C VAL A 414 -5.68 27.26 -6.89
N ALA A 415 -4.43 27.68 -6.68
CA ALA A 415 -3.80 28.72 -7.50
C ALA A 415 -3.35 28.22 -8.88
N ALA A 416 -2.98 26.95 -8.98
CA ALA A 416 -2.42 26.34 -10.18
C ALA A 416 -3.04 24.95 -10.49
N PRO A 417 -4.38 24.79 -10.53
CA PRO A 417 -5.04 23.48 -10.68
C PRO A 417 -4.62 22.76 -11.98
N ALA A 418 -4.31 23.50 -13.05
CA ALA A 418 -3.84 22.93 -14.30
C ALA A 418 -2.46 22.26 -14.20
N ARG A 419 -1.70 22.53 -13.13
CA ARG A 419 -0.38 21.93 -12.85
C ARG A 419 -0.49 20.71 -11.95
N ILE A 420 -1.64 20.46 -11.33
CA ILE A 420 -1.79 19.41 -10.32
C ILE A 420 -2.51 18.21 -10.92
N ILE A 421 -1.97 17.02 -10.66
CA ILE A 421 -2.58 15.73 -11.01
C ILE A 421 -3.54 15.33 -9.88
N SER A 422 -3.02 15.22 -8.66
CA SER A 422 -3.81 15.06 -7.44
C SER A 422 -3.14 15.73 -6.24
N ALA A 423 -3.90 15.96 -5.18
CA ALA A 423 -3.44 16.58 -3.94
C ALA A 423 -3.64 15.65 -2.73
N SER A 424 -2.62 15.53 -1.88
CA SER A 424 -2.67 14.78 -0.63
C SER A 424 -2.24 15.62 0.59
N PRO A 425 -3.12 16.49 1.12
CA PRO A 425 -2.84 17.24 2.34
C PRO A 425 -2.98 16.34 3.58
N VAL A 426 -2.10 16.54 4.56
CA VAL A 426 -1.97 15.71 5.77
C VAL A 426 -2.00 16.58 7.02
N SER A 427 -2.80 16.16 7.99
CA SER A 427 -3.09 16.80 9.30
C SER A 427 -3.88 18.12 9.20
N VAL A 428 -3.46 19.09 8.39
CA VAL A 428 -4.09 20.42 8.39
C VAL A 428 -5.27 20.51 7.41
N PRO A 429 -6.48 20.85 7.90
CA PRO A 429 -7.66 20.99 7.06
C PRO A 429 -7.52 22.14 6.06
N HIS A 430 -8.45 22.21 5.11
CA HIS A 430 -8.47 23.32 4.16
C HIS A 430 -8.45 24.68 4.89
N PRO A 431 -7.64 25.67 4.48
CA PRO A 431 -7.45 26.90 5.27
C PRO A 431 -8.73 27.71 5.54
N ASP A 432 -9.71 27.66 4.65
CA ASP A 432 -11.02 28.29 4.89
C ASP A 432 -11.87 27.51 5.92
N ALA A 433 -11.76 26.18 5.95
CA ALA A 433 -12.37 25.33 6.98
C ALA A 433 -11.72 25.60 8.34
N PHE A 434 -10.38 25.62 8.37
CA PHE A 434 -9.58 25.96 9.55
C PHE A 434 -9.96 27.34 10.11
N ALA A 435 -10.00 28.38 9.26
CA ALA A 435 -10.35 29.73 9.68
C ALA A 435 -11.77 29.82 10.27
N ARG A 436 -12.72 29.03 9.74
CA ARG A 436 -14.08 28.96 10.26
C ARG A 436 -14.13 28.38 11.67
N VAL A 437 -13.46 27.25 11.92
CA VAL A 437 -13.46 26.62 13.26
C VAL A 437 -12.59 27.38 14.25
N LEU A 438 -11.53 28.04 13.80
CA LEU A 438 -10.71 28.93 14.63
C LEU A 438 -11.50 30.16 15.11
N GLY A 439 -12.46 30.63 14.31
CA GLY A 439 -13.39 31.70 14.68
C GLY A 439 -14.59 31.25 15.51
N ASP A 440 -14.80 29.95 15.67
CA ASP A 440 -15.94 29.38 16.39
C ASP A 440 -15.57 29.13 17.86
N PRO A 441 -16.18 29.86 18.83
CA PRO A 441 -15.90 29.66 20.25
C PRO A 441 -16.39 28.32 20.81
N THR A 442 -17.15 27.54 20.02
CA THR A 442 -17.60 26.20 20.40
C THR A 442 -16.69 25.09 19.91
N SER A 443 -15.79 25.37 18.96
CA SER A 443 -14.76 24.43 18.51
C SER A 443 -13.62 24.33 19.53
N CYS A 444 -12.89 23.22 19.54
CA CYS A 444 -11.63 23.12 20.29
C CYS A 444 -10.46 23.83 19.60
N GLN A 445 -10.58 24.20 18.32
CA GLN A 445 -9.48 24.76 17.54
C GLN A 445 -8.86 26.04 18.13
N PRO A 446 -9.60 27.00 18.73
CA PRO A 446 -9.02 28.20 19.34
C PRO A 446 -8.03 27.90 20.48
N GLU A 447 -8.28 26.84 21.26
CA GLU A 447 -7.41 26.42 22.35
C GLU A 447 -6.22 25.60 21.83
N ALA A 448 -6.49 24.65 20.91
CA ALA A 448 -5.45 23.86 20.24
C ALA A 448 -4.44 24.75 19.51
N SER A 449 -4.87 25.91 18.98
CA SER A 449 -4.02 26.88 18.27
C SER A 449 -3.32 27.90 19.18
N SER A 450 -3.31 27.69 20.50
CA SER A 450 -2.75 28.65 21.45
C SER A 450 -1.24 28.90 21.29
N TYR A 451 -0.53 27.94 20.69
CA TYR A 451 0.89 28.03 20.40
C TYR A 451 1.24 29.16 19.40
N PHE A 452 0.28 29.64 18.58
CA PHE A 452 0.51 30.78 17.70
C PHE A 452 1.02 32.01 18.47
N ASP A 453 0.50 32.26 19.67
CA ASP A 453 0.91 33.40 20.50
C ASP A 453 2.39 33.33 20.88
N VAL A 454 2.93 32.10 21.01
CA VAL A 454 4.33 31.88 21.33
C VAL A 454 5.18 32.01 20.07
N PHE A 455 4.75 31.49 18.93
CA PHE A 455 5.58 31.43 17.71
C PHE A 455 5.75 32.79 17.03
N VAL A 456 4.76 33.68 17.16
CA VAL A 456 4.82 35.01 16.54
C VAL A 456 5.68 36.01 17.32
N GLN A 457 6.13 35.70 18.54
CA GLN A 457 6.94 36.63 19.32
C GLN A 457 8.32 36.88 18.69
N PRO A 458 8.90 38.10 18.81
CA PRO A 458 10.18 38.42 18.19
C PRO A 458 11.39 37.64 18.73
N ASP A 459 11.27 37.01 19.90
CA ASP A 459 12.34 36.29 20.60
C ASP A 459 12.10 34.78 20.71
N SER A 460 11.07 34.26 20.03
CA SER A 460 10.71 32.84 20.10
C SER A 460 11.86 31.92 19.70
N GLU A 461 12.60 32.27 18.63
CA GLU A 461 13.74 31.47 18.19
C GLU A 461 14.85 31.41 19.26
N ASP A 462 15.05 32.47 20.07
CA ASP A 462 16.06 32.47 21.13
C ASP A 462 15.73 31.44 22.21
N ASN A 463 14.44 31.31 22.54
CA ASN A 463 13.98 30.37 23.56
C ASN A 463 14.08 28.91 23.08
N PHE A 464 13.74 28.64 21.82
CA PHE A 464 13.74 27.28 21.29
C PHE A 464 15.14 26.73 21.00
N VAL A 465 16.10 27.58 20.60
CA VAL A 465 17.51 27.14 20.37
C VAL A 465 18.37 27.15 21.64
N ALA A 466 17.86 27.68 22.76
CA ALA A 466 18.56 27.65 24.04
C ALA A 466 18.77 26.22 24.56
N ASN A 467 19.77 26.06 25.44
CA ASN A 467 20.06 24.80 26.14
C ASN A 467 20.15 23.59 25.21
N ASP A 468 20.96 23.69 24.15
CA ASP A 468 21.11 22.63 23.14
C ASP A 468 19.78 22.26 22.47
N ASN A 469 19.04 23.29 22.06
CA ASN A 469 17.78 23.15 21.34
C ASN A 469 16.69 22.40 22.12
N ALA A 470 16.75 22.38 23.46
CA ALA A 470 15.80 21.61 24.28
C ALA A 470 14.33 21.99 24.03
N GLY A 471 14.04 23.27 23.76
CA GLY A 471 12.69 23.71 23.42
C GLY A 471 12.22 23.18 22.06
N LEU A 472 13.10 23.21 21.05
CA LEU A 472 12.84 22.66 19.72
C LEU A 472 12.68 21.13 19.76
N ARG A 473 13.58 20.44 20.45
CA ARG A 473 13.55 18.98 20.61
C ARG A 473 12.28 18.48 21.29
N GLY A 474 11.69 19.30 22.17
CA GLY A 474 10.45 18.98 22.87
C GLY A 474 9.24 18.76 21.97
N PHE A 475 9.25 19.25 20.73
CA PHE A 475 8.15 19.01 19.76
C PHE A 475 8.12 17.56 19.25
N PHE A 476 9.26 16.89 19.20
CA PHE A 476 9.42 15.61 18.51
C PHE A 476 9.27 14.41 19.44
N ALA A 477 8.46 14.53 20.49
CA ALA A 477 8.21 13.43 21.40
C ALA A 477 7.67 12.21 20.65
N GLY A 478 8.36 11.07 20.77
CA GLY A 478 7.98 9.81 20.11
C GLY A 478 8.58 9.61 18.71
N ILE A 479 9.22 10.63 18.13
CA ILE A 479 9.95 10.49 16.86
C ILE A 479 11.35 9.91 17.14
N GLU A 480 11.83 9.07 16.22
CA GLU A 480 13.16 8.46 16.28
C GLU A 480 14.28 9.52 16.35
N GLU A 481 15.29 9.26 17.19
CA GLU A 481 16.34 10.25 17.51
C GLU A 481 17.14 10.68 16.27
N ASP A 482 17.33 9.79 15.30
CA ASP A 482 18.05 10.11 14.06
C ASP A 482 17.31 11.15 13.20
N ALA A 483 15.98 11.06 13.13
CA ALA A 483 15.14 12.05 12.49
C ALA A 483 15.14 13.37 13.25
N VAL A 484 15.09 13.32 14.59
CA VAL A 484 15.22 14.52 15.44
C VAL A 484 16.55 15.23 15.20
N GLU A 485 17.66 14.49 15.12
CA GLU A 485 18.97 15.06 14.82
C GLU A 485 19.02 15.70 13.42
N ASP A 486 18.40 15.11 12.40
CA ASP A 486 18.33 15.72 11.06
C ASP A 486 17.55 17.05 11.09
N TYR A 487 16.40 17.07 11.77
CA TYR A 487 15.60 18.29 11.92
C TYR A 487 16.36 19.39 12.67
N VAL A 488 16.99 19.05 13.79
CA VAL A 488 17.78 19.98 14.59
C VAL A 488 19.03 20.43 13.82
N GLN A 489 19.64 19.61 12.97
CA GLN A 489 20.76 20.03 12.14
C GLN A 489 20.37 21.15 11.17
N VAL A 490 19.16 21.11 10.61
CA VAL A 490 18.66 22.13 9.68
C VAL A 490 18.15 23.37 10.42
N LEU A 491 17.30 23.17 11.42
CA LEU A 491 16.57 24.24 12.11
C LEU A 491 17.25 24.75 13.38
N GLY A 492 18.27 24.06 13.88
CA GLY A 492 18.79 24.31 15.22
C GLY A 492 19.56 25.62 15.39
N SER A 493 19.70 26.41 14.34
CA SER A 493 20.29 27.74 14.40
C SER A 493 19.21 28.83 14.50
N LYS A 494 19.52 29.91 15.22
CA LYS A 494 18.64 31.09 15.32
C LYS A 494 18.18 31.60 13.95
N ALA A 495 19.09 31.62 12.97
CA ALA A 495 18.78 32.10 11.62
C ALA A 495 17.80 31.18 10.88
N ALA A 496 17.94 29.86 11.01
CA ALA A 496 17.03 28.90 10.38
C ALA A 496 15.66 28.91 11.07
N LEU A 497 15.65 28.81 12.41
CA LEU A 497 14.41 28.77 13.17
C LEU A 497 13.63 30.08 13.08
N GLY A 498 14.32 31.23 13.14
CA GLY A 498 13.69 32.54 12.96
C GLY A 498 13.06 32.70 11.57
N ALA A 499 13.69 32.14 10.53
CA ALA A 499 13.12 32.12 9.18
C ALA A 499 11.90 31.19 9.06
N ALA A 500 11.94 30.00 9.67
CA ALA A 500 10.78 29.10 9.73
C ALA A 500 9.60 29.75 10.49
N LEU A 501 9.87 30.41 11.63
CA LEU A 501 8.86 31.14 12.40
C LEU A 501 8.27 32.35 11.65
N ASN A 502 8.96 32.87 10.63
CA ASN A 502 8.39 33.93 9.79
C ASN A 502 7.19 33.46 8.97
N TRP A 503 6.98 32.15 8.77
CA TRP A 503 5.76 31.62 8.19
C TRP A 503 4.54 31.97 9.05
N TYR A 504 4.65 31.77 10.37
CA TYR A 504 3.62 32.20 11.31
C TYR A 504 3.48 33.73 11.33
N ARG A 505 4.59 34.48 11.44
CA ARG A 505 4.55 35.95 11.52
C ARG A 505 3.98 36.63 10.27
N ALA A 506 4.16 36.01 9.10
CA ALA A 506 3.69 36.55 7.83
C ALA A 506 2.21 36.24 7.56
N ASN A 507 1.72 35.10 8.08
CA ASN A 507 0.41 34.56 7.69
C ASN A 507 -0.59 34.48 8.84
N ILE A 508 -0.15 34.63 10.10
CA ILE A 508 -1.02 34.65 11.29
C ILE A 508 -0.93 36.02 11.95
N ALA A 509 -2.07 36.70 12.09
CA ALA A 509 -2.19 37.97 12.81
C ALA A 509 -3.36 37.90 13.78
N ASP A 510 -3.13 38.24 15.06
CA ASP A 510 -4.17 38.22 16.11
C ASP A 510 -4.97 36.89 16.18
N ARG A 511 -4.27 35.75 16.06
CA ARG A 511 -4.84 34.40 15.97
C ARG A 511 -5.87 34.23 14.83
N GLN A 512 -5.64 34.90 13.71
CA GLN A 512 -6.43 34.74 12.49
C GLN A 512 -5.50 34.44 11.32
N VAL A 513 -5.98 33.59 10.41
CA VAL A 513 -5.34 33.38 9.11
C VAL A 513 -5.45 34.67 8.30
N SER A 514 -4.33 35.14 7.79
CA SER A 514 -4.24 36.39 7.03
C SER A 514 -4.63 36.17 5.57
N GLY A 515 -5.31 37.16 4.99
CA GLY A 515 -5.65 37.19 3.57
C GLY A 515 -7.13 36.92 3.27
N PRO A 516 -7.52 36.94 1.98
CA PRO A 516 -8.85 36.54 1.56
C PRO A 516 -9.05 35.02 1.69
N ALA A 517 -10.31 34.58 1.61
CA ALA A 517 -10.63 33.15 1.51
C ALA A 517 -9.85 32.50 0.34
N MET A 518 -9.31 31.32 0.59
CA MET A 518 -8.48 30.57 -0.34
C MET A 518 -9.29 30.15 -1.58
N GLY A 519 -10.50 29.64 -1.37
CA GLY A 519 -11.38 29.20 -2.44
C GLY A 519 -11.58 27.69 -2.48
N VAL A 520 -11.89 27.16 -3.67
CA VAL A 520 -12.31 25.76 -3.85
C VAL A 520 -11.28 25.02 -4.67
N VAL A 521 -10.89 23.84 -4.18
CA VAL A 521 -9.97 22.89 -4.83
C VAL A 521 -10.74 22.14 -5.92
N ARG A 522 -10.15 21.99 -7.11
CA ARG A 522 -10.80 21.36 -8.29
C ARG A 522 -10.01 20.19 -8.87
N VAL A 523 -9.14 19.59 -8.07
CA VAL A 523 -8.33 18.44 -8.45
C VAL A 523 -8.62 17.29 -7.49
N PRO A 524 -8.49 16.03 -7.93
CA PRO A 524 -8.66 14.88 -7.06
C PRO A 524 -7.84 15.02 -5.78
N THR A 525 -8.47 14.77 -4.63
CA THR A 525 -7.89 15.09 -3.33
C THR A 525 -8.10 13.96 -2.35
N MET A 526 -7.03 13.54 -1.68
CA MET A 526 -7.10 12.76 -0.44
C MET A 526 -6.65 13.63 0.73
N PHE A 527 -7.51 13.80 1.73
CA PHE A 527 -7.13 14.48 2.97
C PHE A 527 -6.96 13.43 4.08
N THR A 528 -5.81 13.44 4.74
CA THR A 528 -5.52 12.53 5.86
C THR A 528 -5.43 13.33 7.16
N TRP A 529 -6.10 12.88 8.21
CA TRP A 529 -6.08 13.49 9.54
C TRP A 529 -5.91 12.40 10.62
N SER A 530 -5.48 12.77 11.83
CA SER A 530 -5.29 11.83 12.93
C SER A 530 -6.12 12.18 14.16
N ASP A 531 -6.75 11.19 14.80
CA ASP A 531 -7.61 11.40 15.98
C ASP A 531 -6.84 11.72 17.27
N GLY A 532 -5.53 11.47 17.29
CA GLY A 532 -4.61 11.87 18.33
C GLY A 532 -3.93 13.21 18.08
N ASP A 533 -4.32 13.96 17.03
CA ASP A 533 -3.74 15.27 16.73
C ASP A 533 -4.08 16.28 17.85
N THR A 534 -3.04 16.93 18.37
CA THR A 534 -3.17 17.90 19.48
C THR A 534 -3.23 19.35 19.01
N ALA A 535 -2.90 19.59 17.73
CA ALA A 535 -2.89 20.89 17.11
C ALA A 535 -4.12 21.10 16.21
N LEU A 536 -4.72 20.04 15.65
CA LEU A 536 -5.82 20.12 14.69
C LEU A 536 -7.04 19.31 15.15
N CYS A 537 -8.16 19.99 15.35
CA CYS A 537 -9.42 19.39 15.78
C CYS A 537 -10.22 18.78 14.62
N ILE A 538 -11.01 17.73 14.93
CA ILE A 538 -11.88 17.04 13.97
C ILE A 538 -12.86 17.98 13.26
N ASP A 539 -13.37 19.01 13.94
CA ASP A 539 -14.36 19.95 13.36
C ASP A 539 -13.86 20.57 12.04
N GLY A 540 -12.57 20.94 12.00
CA GLY A 540 -11.96 21.51 10.79
C GLY A 540 -11.73 20.45 9.71
N ALA A 541 -11.40 19.24 10.14
CA ALA A 541 -11.17 18.10 9.25
C ALA A 541 -12.46 17.72 8.50
N GLU A 542 -13.57 17.52 9.22
CA GLU A 542 -14.87 17.20 8.62
C GLU A 542 -15.40 18.31 7.70
N LEU A 543 -15.14 19.58 8.04
CA LEU A 543 -15.53 20.71 7.20
C LEU A 543 -14.74 20.84 5.89
N THR A 544 -13.62 20.12 5.75
CA THR A 544 -12.73 20.25 4.58
C THR A 544 -13.42 19.85 3.28
N GLU A 545 -14.31 18.85 3.29
CA GLU A 545 -15.03 18.39 2.11
C GLU A 545 -15.83 19.53 1.43
N GLU A 546 -16.36 20.50 2.19
CA GLU A 546 -17.12 21.65 1.66
C GLU A 546 -16.29 22.52 0.68
N TYR A 547 -14.96 22.39 0.70
CA TYR A 547 -14.02 23.20 -0.07
C TYR A 547 -13.37 22.44 -1.24
N VAL A 548 -13.81 21.21 -1.52
CA VAL A 548 -13.33 20.38 -2.62
C VAL A 548 -14.46 20.10 -3.62
N ASP A 549 -14.29 20.57 -4.86
CA ASP A 549 -15.19 20.35 -6.00
C ASP A 549 -14.50 19.42 -7.02
N ALA A 550 -14.19 18.21 -6.55
CA ALA A 550 -13.51 17.13 -7.26
C ALA A 550 -13.67 15.83 -6.46
N PRO A 551 -13.25 14.65 -6.98
CA PRO A 551 -13.19 13.43 -6.17
C PRO A 551 -12.42 13.69 -4.87
N TYR A 552 -13.07 13.42 -3.74
CA TYR A 552 -12.56 13.66 -2.40
C TYR A 552 -12.56 12.37 -1.60
N ARG A 553 -11.45 12.11 -0.92
CA ARG A 553 -11.28 10.98 -0.01
C ARG A 553 -10.80 11.52 1.33
N PHE A 554 -11.53 11.24 2.40
CA PHE A 554 -11.12 11.60 3.75
C PHE A 554 -10.68 10.35 4.50
N GLU A 555 -9.46 10.37 5.03
CA GLU A 555 -8.84 9.27 5.76
C GLU A 555 -8.49 9.70 7.18
N VAL A 556 -8.92 8.89 8.15
CA VAL A 556 -8.61 9.09 9.56
C VAL A 556 -7.64 8.01 10.01
N ILE A 557 -6.50 8.44 10.55
CA ILE A 557 -5.51 7.59 11.20
C ILE A 557 -5.78 7.62 12.70
N GLU A 558 -5.95 6.45 13.32
CA GLU A 558 -6.28 6.34 14.73
C GLU A 558 -5.03 6.19 15.61
N GLY A 559 -5.03 6.82 16.78
CA GLY A 559 -4.01 6.69 17.82
C GLY A 559 -2.68 7.38 17.54
N VAL A 560 -2.58 8.17 16.47
CA VAL A 560 -1.32 8.83 16.06
C VAL A 560 -1.36 10.31 16.42
N SER A 561 -0.22 10.88 16.83
CA SER A 561 -0.14 12.32 17.08
C SER A 561 -0.17 13.12 15.75
N HIS A 562 0.12 14.41 15.83
CA HIS A 562 0.25 15.27 14.65
C HIS A 562 1.27 14.74 13.62
N TRP A 563 2.31 14.03 14.07
CA TRP A 563 3.47 13.60 13.28
C TRP A 563 3.23 12.36 12.41
N ILE A 564 2.16 12.37 11.60
CA ILE A 564 1.73 11.24 10.75
C ILE A 564 2.88 10.67 9.88
N PRO A 565 3.67 11.48 9.13
CA PRO A 565 4.70 10.92 8.25
C PRO A 565 5.77 10.11 8.98
N ASP A 566 6.10 10.48 10.23
CA ASP A 566 7.08 9.79 11.07
C ASP A 566 6.45 8.61 11.83
N LEU A 567 5.27 8.80 12.42
CA LEU A 567 4.70 7.85 13.38
C LEU A 567 3.73 6.84 12.77
N ALA A 568 3.12 7.16 11.62
CA ALA A 568 2.25 6.27 10.85
C ALA A 568 2.87 5.96 9.49
N THR A 569 4.19 5.80 9.45
CA THR A 569 5.00 5.69 8.22
C THR A 569 4.38 4.76 7.17
N ASP A 570 4.06 3.52 7.56
CA ASP A 570 3.60 2.50 6.61
C ASP A 570 2.20 2.83 6.09
N GLN A 571 1.27 3.16 6.99
CA GLN A 571 -0.10 3.52 6.62
C GLN A 571 -0.13 4.78 5.74
N MET A 572 0.66 5.81 6.07
CA MET A 572 0.78 7.01 5.25
C MET A 572 1.34 6.68 3.86
N THR A 573 2.33 5.78 3.78
CA THR A 573 2.93 5.35 2.51
C THR A 573 1.93 4.59 1.64
N GLU A 574 1.19 3.66 2.23
CA GLU A 574 0.12 2.91 1.56
C GLU A 574 -0.95 3.84 0.99
N LEU A 575 -1.48 4.75 1.82
CA LEU A 575 -2.49 5.72 1.40
C LEU A 575 -2.00 6.63 0.27
N LEU A 576 -0.75 7.12 0.35
CA LEU A 576 -0.18 7.94 -0.71
C LEU A 576 -0.01 7.17 -2.01
N LEU A 577 0.56 5.97 -1.96
CA LEU A 577 0.78 5.17 -3.16
C LEU A 577 -0.54 4.80 -3.82
N ASP A 578 -1.55 4.41 -3.04
CA ASP A 578 -2.88 4.09 -3.55
C ASP A 578 -3.51 5.31 -4.25
N HIS A 579 -3.55 6.46 -3.57
CA HIS A 579 -4.12 7.68 -4.14
C HIS A 579 -3.35 8.17 -5.38
N ILE A 580 -2.02 8.19 -5.33
CA ILE A 580 -1.18 8.66 -6.44
C ILE A 580 -1.31 7.70 -7.64
N ASN A 581 -1.25 6.38 -7.42
CA ASN A 581 -1.43 5.42 -8.51
C ASN A 581 -2.83 5.52 -9.15
N THR A 582 -3.88 5.79 -8.35
CA THR A 582 -5.24 5.97 -8.86
C THR A 582 -5.35 7.10 -9.89
N TYR A 583 -4.60 8.19 -9.71
CA TYR A 583 -4.65 9.38 -10.57
C TYR A 583 -3.41 9.55 -11.46
N SER A 584 -2.49 8.60 -11.44
CA SER A 584 -1.24 8.62 -12.22
C SER A 584 -1.54 8.80 -13.70
N GLU A 585 -0.75 9.64 -14.38
CA GLU A 585 -0.84 9.87 -15.83
C GLU A 585 0.21 9.07 -16.61
N ARG A 586 1.02 8.24 -15.92
CA ARG A 586 2.01 7.32 -16.47
C ARG A 586 1.44 6.21 -17.35
#